data_AF-D7B6H3-F1
#
_entry.id   AF-D7B6H3-F1
#
_cell.length_a   1.000
_cell.length_b   1.000
_cell.length_c   1.000
_cell.angle_alpha   90.00
_cell.angle_beta   90.00
_cell.angle_gamma   90.00
#
_symmetry.space_group_name_H-M   'P 1'
#
loop_
_entity.id
_entity.type
_entity.pdbx_description
1 polymer ?
#
loop_
_entity_poly.entity_id
_entity_poly.type
_entity_poly.pdbx_seq_one_letter_code
_entity_poly.pdbx_strand_id
1 'polypeptide(L)'
;MTTHHLVADLSFEARNGADSDRDFDDFVDRFVDELDNLQECDPGIVDPDVVGSLANRTLSVTMGVEAGTLEDASRLFSANVRAALHAAECGTPTWPHFVPKDRAPQVRHRDAATS
;
A
#
# COMPACT_ATOMS: atom_id res chain seq x y z
N MET A 1 -14.12 7.06 -17.98
CA MET A 1 -13.32 7.02 -16.74
C MET A 1 -11.89 7.37 -17.12
N THR A 2 -11.13 7.92 -16.17
CA THR A 2 -9.73 8.29 -16.36
C THR A 2 -8.89 7.59 -15.30
N THR A 3 -7.69 7.13 -15.68
CA THR A 3 -6.73 6.58 -14.73
C THR A 3 -6.01 7.72 -14.01
N HIS A 4 -6.07 7.71 -12.69
CA HIS A 4 -5.32 8.63 -11.83
C HIS A 4 -4.16 7.87 -11.19
N HIS A 5 -2.93 8.29 -11.45
CA HIS A 5 -1.76 7.70 -10.80
C HIS A 5 -1.53 8.41 -9.46
N LEU A 6 -1.56 7.63 -8.40
CA LEU A 6 -1.54 8.12 -7.03
C LEU A 6 -0.40 7.48 -6.26
N VAL A 7 0.13 8.21 -5.30
CA VAL A 7 1.19 7.76 -4.39
C VAL A 7 0.83 8.07 -2.95
N ALA A 8 1.17 7.16 -2.04
CA ALA A 8 1.13 7.39 -0.60
C ALA A 8 2.37 6.83 0.08
N ASP A 9 2.94 7.63 0.97
CA ASP A 9 4.06 7.21 1.82
C ASP A 9 3.53 6.73 3.16
N LEU A 10 4.01 5.57 3.58
CA LEU A 10 3.62 4.86 4.78
C LEU A 10 4.85 4.66 5.66
N SER A 11 4.69 4.91 6.95
CA SER A 11 5.69 4.57 7.97
C SER A 11 5.08 3.59 8.96
N PHE A 12 5.82 2.57 9.36
CA PHE A 12 5.33 1.49 10.20
C PHE A 12 6.02 1.42 11.55
N GLU A 13 5.33 0.85 12.52
CA GLU A 13 5.87 0.41 13.80
C GLU A 13 5.48 -1.06 14.04
N ALA A 14 6.39 -1.83 14.65
CA ALA A 14 6.07 -3.16 15.15
C ALA A 14 5.36 -3.05 16.50
N ARG A 15 4.25 -3.76 16.69
CA ARG A 15 3.51 -3.78 17.96
C ARG A 15 3.60 -5.10 18.71
N ASN A 16 3.62 -6.22 18.00
CA ASN A 16 3.54 -7.55 18.59
C ASN A 16 4.44 -8.53 17.84
N GLY A 17 5.69 -8.72 18.28
CA GLY A 17 6.59 -9.71 17.69
C GLY A 17 8.02 -9.22 17.54
N ALA A 18 8.80 -9.98 16.76
CA ALA A 18 10.15 -9.61 16.40
C ALA A 18 10.14 -8.51 15.32
N ASP A 19 10.85 -7.42 15.57
CA ASP A 19 11.00 -6.31 14.63
C ASP A 19 12.35 -6.41 13.90
N SER A 20 12.57 -7.50 13.17
CA SER A 20 13.75 -7.63 12.31
C SER A 20 13.47 -7.13 10.90
N ASP A 21 14.53 -6.78 10.17
CA ASP A 21 14.41 -6.42 8.75
C ASP A 21 13.79 -7.57 7.94
N ARG A 22 14.06 -8.83 8.33
CA ARG A 22 13.47 -9.99 7.68
C ARG A 22 11.97 -10.10 7.94
N ASP A 23 11.52 -9.84 9.17
CA ASP A 23 10.10 -9.90 9.50
C ASP A 23 9.32 -8.82 8.74
N PHE A 24 9.91 -7.63 8.57
CA PHE A 24 9.31 -6.56 7.79
C PHE A 24 9.32 -6.86 6.29
N ASP A 25 10.41 -7.45 5.76
CA ASP A 25 10.51 -7.94 4.38
C ASP A 25 9.40 -8.96 4.07
N ASP A 26 9.23 -9.98 4.92
CA ASP A 26 8.17 -10.98 4.78
C ASP A 26 6.75 -10.37 4.87
N PHE A 27 6.58 -9.25 5.58
CA PHE A 27 5.33 -8.48 5.56
C PHE A 27 5.14 -7.70 4.26
N VAL A 28 6.19 -7.06 3.74
CA VAL A 28 6.15 -6.31 2.47
C VAL A 28 5.85 -7.25 1.30
N ASP A 29 6.48 -8.42 1.24
CA ASP A 29 6.23 -9.43 0.20
C ASP A 29 4.74 -9.80 0.14
N ARG A 30 4.13 -10.10 1.29
CA ARG A 30 2.70 -10.40 1.37
C ARG A 30 1.83 -9.20 1.01
N PHE A 31 2.24 -7.98 1.37
CA PHE A 31 1.50 -6.78 1.00
C PHE A 31 1.50 -6.54 -0.51
N VAL A 32 2.62 -6.80 -1.18
CA VAL A 32 2.71 -6.75 -2.65
C VAL A 32 1.84 -7.83 -3.28
N ASP A 33 1.93 -9.08 -2.82
CA ASP A 33 1.09 -10.18 -3.31
C ASP A 33 -0.41 -9.84 -3.23
N GLU A 34 -0.85 -9.21 -2.14
CA GLU A 34 -2.25 -8.81 -1.97
C GLU A 34 -2.66 -7.62 -2.84
N LEU A 35 -1.74 -6.70 -3.17
CA LEU A 35 -2.01 -5.65 -4.16
C LEU A 35 -2.16 -6.24 -5.57
N ASP A 36 -1.33 -7.22 -5.93
CA ASP A 36 -1.41 -7.93 -7.21
C ASP A 36 -2.71 -8.74 -7.31
N ASN A 37 -3.10 -9.45 -6.24
CA ASN A 37 -4.39 -10.14 -6.17
C ASN A 37 -5.58 -9.18 -6.36
N LEU A 38 -5.52 -7.98 -5.76
CA LEU A 38 -6.54 -6.96 -5.94
C LEU A 38 -6.60 -6.48 -7.40
N GLN A 39 -5.46 -6.28 -8.05
CA GLN A 39 -5.42 -5.93 -9.47
C GLN A 39 -6.06 -7.02 -10.35
N GLU A 40 -5.81 -8.30 -10.08
CA GLU A 40 -6.44 -9.39 -10.83
C GLU A 40 -7.96 -9.42 -10.66
N CYS A 41 -8.46 -9.01 -9.49
CA CYS A 41 -9.89 -9.01 -9.17
C CYS A 41 -10.62 -7.73 -9.63
N ASP A 42 -9.93 -6.59 -9.70
CA ASP A 42 -10.49 -5.30 -10.07
C ASP A 42 -9.65 -4.63 -11.18
N PRO A 43 -10.12 -4.65 -12.45
CA PRO A 43 -9.41 -4.02 -13.56
C PRO A 43 -9.32 -2.49 -13.44
N GLY A 44 -10.01 -1.86 -12.49
CA GLY A 44 -9.87 -0.45 -12.17
C GLY A 44 -8.60 -0.12 -11.38
N ILE A 45 -7.88 -1.13 -10.89
CA ILE A 45 -6.54 -1.03 -10.30
C ILE A 45 -5.52 -1.27 -11.41
N VAL A 46 -4.54 -0.38 -11.52
CA VAL A 46 -3.55 -0.42 -12.61
C VAL A 46 -2.14 -0.28 -12.05
N ASP A 47 -1.30 -1.26 -12.31
CA ASP A 47 0.14 -1.29 -12.03
C ASP A 47 0.49 -0.84 -10.59
N PRO A 48 0.03 -1.55 -9.54
CA PRO A 48 0.49 -1.27 -8.19
C PRO A 48 2.00 -1.54 -8.09
N ASP A 49 2.70 -0.65 -7.38
CA ASP A 49 4.14 -0.72 -7.16
C ASP A 49 4.45 -0.28 -5.74
N VAL A 50 5.43 -0.93 -5.11
CA VAL A 50 5.84 -0.64 -3.73
C VAL A 50 7.36 -0.52 -3.70
N VAL A 51 7.83 0.64 -3.26
CA VAL A 51 9.26 0.89 -3.00
C VAL A 51 9.45 1.32 -1.56
N GLY A 52 10.60 1.02 -0.94
CA GLY A 52 10.77 1.36 0.46
C GLY A 52 12.15 1.14 1.04
N SER A 53 12.23 1.35 2.35
CA SER A 53 13.41 1.09 3.17
C SER A 53 13.01 0.18 4.32
N LEU A 54 13.56 -1.04 4.32
CA LEU A 54 13.34 -1.99 5.39
C LEU A 54 13.83 -1.40 6.72
N ALA A 55 15.08 -0.93 6.77
CA ALA A 55 15.70 -0.38 7.98
C ALA A 55 14.92 0.79 8.61
N ASN A 56 14.22 1.60 7.79
CA ASN A 56 13.43 2.74 8.29
C ASN A 56 11.95 2.39 8.51
N ARG A 57 11.51 1.18 8.14
CA ARG A 57 10.11 0.75 8.16
C ARG A 57 9.21 1.70 7.36
N THR A 58 9.64 2.08 6.17
CA THR A 58 8.92 3.02 5.29
C THR A 58 8.66 2.42 3.92
N LEU A 59 7.44 2.60 3.39
CA LEU A 59 7.03 2.19 2.05
C LEU A 59 6.41 3.38 1.32
N SER A 60 6.57 3.44 0.01
CA SER A 60 5.84 4.31 -0.90
C SER A 60 5.08 3.42 -1.85
N VAL A 61 3.76 3.52 -1.80
CA VAL A 61 2.86 2.74 -2.65
C VAL A 61 2.40 3.62 -3.78
N THR A 62 2.62 3.18 -5.02
CA THR A 62 2.06 3.81 -6.21
C THR A 62 1.03 2.88 -6.83
N MET A 63 -0.06 3.45 -7.36
CA MET A 63 -1.06 2.69 -8.10
C MET A 63 -1.84 3.63 -9.02
N GLY A 64 -2.20 3.17 -10.20
CA GLY A 64 -3.22 3.77 -11.05
C GLY A 64 -4.62 3.34 -10.61
N VAL A 65 -5.55 4.29 -10.55
CA VAL A 65 -6.96 4.02 -10.20
C VAL A 65 -7.88 4.62 -11.24
N GLU A 66 -8.72 3.81 -11.85
CA GLU A 66 -9.78 4.27 -12.75
C GLU A 66 -10.94 4.87 -11.95
N ALA A 67 -11.20 6.16 -12.16
CA ALA A 67 -12.33 6.84 -11.54
C ALA A 67 -12.88 7.97 -12.43
N GLY A 68 -14.03 8.51 -12.05
CA GLY A 68 -14.59 9.70 -12.68
C GLY A 68 -13.97 11.01 -12.17
N THR A 69 -13.42 11.00 -10.95
CA THR A 69 -12.81 12.16 -10.30
C THR A 69 -11.57 11.76 -9.50
N LEU A 70 -10.66 12.72 -9.28
CA LEU A 70 -9.47 12.52 -8.45
C LEU A 70 -9.83 12.19 -6.99
N GLU A 71 -10.91 12.77 -6.47
CA GLU A 71 -11.39 12.51 -5.11
C GLU A 71 -11.83 11.05 -4.96
N ASP A 72 -12.61 10.54 -5.92
CA ASP A 72 -13.03 9.14 -5.93
C ASP A 72 -11.82 8.21 -6.09
N ALA A 73 -10.89 8.54 -6.99
CA ALA A 73 -9.63 7.79 -7.14
C ALA A 73 -8.84 7.73 -5.83
N SER A 74 -8.75 8.84 -5.09
CA SER A 74 -8.01 8.90 -3.82
C SER A 74 -8.67 8.04 -2.73
N ARG A 75 -10.01 8.02 -2.71
CA ARG A 75 -10.78 7.17 -1.79
C ARG A 75 -10.61 5.69 -2.11
N LEU A 76 -10.69 5.32 -3.38
CA LEU A 76 -10.47 3.95 -3.87
C LEU A 76 -9.04 3.49 -3.61
N PHE A 77 -8.05 4.33 -3.94
CA PHE A 77 -6.64 4.09 -3.61
C PHE A 77 -6.45 3.76 -2.12
N SER A 78 -6.99 4.61 -1.24
CA SER A 78 -6.89 4.42 0.20
C SER A 78 -7.63 3.16 0.69
N ALA A 79 -8.74 2.80 0.05
CA ALA A 79 -9.48 1.59 0.37
C ALA A 79 -8.68 0.33 -0.01
N ASN A 80 -8.12 0.30 -1.21
CA ASN A 80 -7.34 -0.83 -1.72
C ASN A 80 -6.05 -1.04 -0.92
N VAL A 81 -5.30 0.02 -0.63
CA VAL A 81 -4.10 -0.06 0.23
C VAL A 81 -4.46 -0.61 1.61
N ARG A 82 -5.55 -0.16 2.23
CA ARG A 82 -5.99 -0.70 3.53
C ARG A 82 -6.44 -2.15 3.45
N ALA A 83 -7.12 -2.55 2.37
CA ALA A 83 -7.56 -3.91 2.16
C ALA A 83 -6.36 -4.86 2.02
N ALA A 84 -5.38 -4.51 1.20
CA ALA A 84 -4.15 -5.29 1.03
C ALA A 84 -3.32 -5.33 2.32
N LEU A 85 -3.14 -4.22 3.04
CA LEU A 85 -2.47 -4.22 4.35
C LEU A 85 -3.18 -5.14 5.36
N HIS A 86 -4.51 -5.11 5.38
CA HIS A 86 -5.29 -5.97 6.25
C HIS A 86 -5.11 -7.45 5.86
N ALA A 87 -5.13 -7.77 4.58
CA ALA A 87 -4.97 -9.14 4.08
C ALA A 87 -3.56 -9.70 4.32
N ALA A 88 -2.51 -8.91 4.07
CA ALA A 88 -1.12 -9.32 4.25
C ALA A 88 -0.77 -9.72 5.69
N GLU A 89 -1.41 -9.05 6.64
CA GLU A 89 -1.24 -9.29 8.07
C GLU A 89 -2.25 -10.35 8.58
N CYS A 90 -3.38 -10.56 7.87
CA CYS A 90 -4.39 -11.56 8.22
C CYS A 90 -3.78 -12.96 8.34
N GLY A 91 -4.13 -13.69 9.40
CA GLY A 91 -3.60 -15.04 9.63
C GLY A 91 -2.21 -15.09 10.29
N THR A 92 -1.61 -13.95 10.63
CA THR A 92 -0.39 -13.92 11.46
C THR A 92 -0.71 -14.20 12.95
N PRO A 93 0.12 -14.96 13.67
CA PRO A 93 -0.11 -15.27 15.09
C PRO A 93 -0.19 -14.06 16.04
N THR A 94 0.25 -12.87 15.61
CA THR A 94 0.36 -11.65 16.43
C THR A 94 -0.34 -10.43 15.81
N TRP A 95 -1.37 -10.68 15.02
CA TRP A 95 -2.03 -9.66 14.22
C TRP A 95 -2.60 -8.45 15.00
N PRO A 96 -2.43 -7.20 14.48
CA PRO A 96 -1.46 -6.81 13.45
C PRO A 96 -0.04 -6.68 14.03
N HIS A 97 0.96 -7.17 13.30
CA HIS A 97 2.36 -7.08 13.68
C HIS A 97 2.94 -5.71 13.31
N PHE A 98 2.88 -5.33 12.02
CA PHE A 98 3.26 -3.99 11.56
C PHE A 98 2.01 -3.13 11.33
N VAL A 99 2.04 -1.91 11.84
CA VAL A 99 0.93 -0.96 11.67
C VAL A 99 1.41 0.40 11.19
N PRO A 100 0.65 1.07 10.31
CA PRO A 100 0.95 2.45 9.95
C PRO A 100 0.93 3.37 11.16
N LYS A 101 1.97 4.22 11.29
CA LYS A 101 2.05 5.27 12.31
C LYS A 101 1.00 6.36 12.06
N ASP A 102 0.78 6.68 10.79
CA ASP A 102 -0.19 7.68 10.38
C ASP A 102 -1.55 7.05 10.12
N ARG A 103 -2.58 7.57 10.79
CA ARG A 103 -3.97 7.11 10.61
C ARG A 103 -4.48 7.35 9.18
N ALA A 104 -3.98 8.39 8.53
CA ALA A 104 -4.38 8.82 7.20
C ALA A 104 -3.16 9.39 6.45
N PRO A 105 -2.38 8.53 5.77
CA PRO A 105 -1.26 8.99 4.95
C PRO A 105 -1.78 9.92 3.84
N GLN A 106 -0.97 10.90 3.46
CA GLN A 106 -1.34 11.85 2.42
C GLN A 106 -1.24 11.17 1.05
N VAL A 107 -2.39 10.96 0.40
CA VAL A 107 -2.46 10.49 -0.99
C VAL A 107 -2.23 11.68 -1.92
N ARG A 108 -1.30 11.54 -2.86
CA ARG A 108 -0.89 12.60 -3.77
C ARG A 108 -0.92 12.09 -5.20
N HIS A 109 -1.12 12.99 -6.16
CA HIS A 109 -0.97 12.66 -7.56
C HIS A 109 0.50 12.38 -7.87
N ARG A 110 0.78 11.30 -8.61
CA ARG A 110 2.10 11.02 -9.16
C ARG A 110 2.18 11.73 -10.51
N ASP A 111 2.85 12.87 -10.53
CA ASP A 111 3.13 13.55 -11.79
C ASP A 111 4.03 12.63 -12.64
N ALA A 112 3.62 12.40 -13.89
CA ALA A 112 4.48 11.72 -14.86
C ALA A 112 5.79 12.51 -14.92
N ALA A 113 6.92 11.83 -14.64
CA ALA A 113 8.23 12.45 -14.72
C ALA A 113 8.33 13.18 -16.06
N THR A 114 8.48 14.50 -16.00
CA THR A 114 8.88 15.26 -17.18
C THR A 114 10.25 14.75 -17.55
N SER A 115 10.34 14.19 -18.76
CA SER A 115 11.52 13.51 -19.30
C SER A 115 12.80 14.34 -19.25
#